data_AF-A0A0P9ZP38-F1
#
_entry.id   AF-A0A0P9ZP38-F1
#
_cell.length_a   1.000
_cell.length_b   1.000
_cell.length_c   1.000
_cell.angle_alpha   90.00
_cell.angle_beta   90.00
_cell.angle_gamma   90.00
#
_symmetry.space_group_name_H-M   'P 1'
#
loop_
_entity.id
_entity.type
_entity.pdbx_description
1 polymer ?
#
loop_
_entity_poly.entity_id
_entity_poly.type
_entity_poly.pdbx_seq_one_letter_code
_entity_poly.pdbx_strand_id
1 'polypeptide(L)' 'MINSTPAPPHTSLEETLIQVSDILRCASAAAYESGDALNGAKRDLAFSVVHLIDIARTRLDRSLEDIATH' A
#
# COMPACT_ATOMS: atom_id res chain seq x y z
N MET A 1 23.25 -28.26 -20.04
CA MET A 1 22.31 -27.13 -20.26
C MET A 1 22.32 -26.30 -19.00
N ILE A 2 22.90 -25.10 -19.04
CA ILE A 2 22.90 -24.20 -17.90
C ILE A 2 21.46 -23.70 -17.68
N ASN A 3 20.86 -24.06 -16.55
CA ASN A 3 19.55 -23.57 -16.17
C ASN A 3 19.74 -22.15 -15.61
N SER A 4 19.78 -21.17 -16.51
CA SER A 4 19.73 -19.75 -16.17
C SER A 4 18.31 -19.41 -15.72
N THR A 5 17.94 -19.77 -14.49
CA THR A 5 16.84 -19.09 -13.82
C THR A 5 17.36 -17.68 -13.54
N PRO A 6 16.86 -16.60 -14.18
CA PRO A 6 17.21 -15.26 -13.76
C PRO A 6 16.72 -15.11 -12.32
N ALA A 7 17.64 -14.80 -11.40
CA ALA A 7 17.27 -14.35 -10.08
C ALA A 7 16.28 -13.17 -10.23
N PRO A 8 15.23 -13.07 -9.41
CA PRO A 8 14.33 -11.93 -9.46
C PRO A 8 15.19 -10.65 -9.37
N PRO A 9 14.91 -9.61 -10.18
CA PRO A 9 15.66 -8.37 -10.09
C PRO A 9 15.62 -7.92 -8.63
N HIS A 10 16.79 -7.65 -8.06
CA HIS A 10 16.90 -7.07 -6.73
C HIS A 10 16.17 -5.73 -6.76
N THR A 11 14.90 -5.74 -6.37
CA THR A 11 14.05 -4.56 -6.39
C THR A 11 14.60 -3.63 -5.32
N SER A 12 14.89 -2.37 -5.68
CA SER A 12 15.39 -1.41 -4.72
C SER A 12 14.35 -1.21 -3.61
N LEU A 13 14.81 -0.75 -2.44
CA LEU A 13 13.90 -0.41 -1.35
C LEU A 13 12.87 0.62 -1.82
N GLU A 14 13.30 1.62 -2.61
CA GLU A 14 12.44 2.63 -3.23
C GLU A 14 11.33 2.01 -4.08
N GLU A 15 11.67 1.15 -5.04
CA GLU A 15 10.71 0.47 -5.92
C GLU A 15 9.72 -0.39 -5.10
N THR A 16 10.21 -1.06 -4.05
CA THR A 16 9.36 -1.83 -3.12
C THR A 16 8.35 -0.93 -2.40
N LEU A 17 8.79 0.22 -1.90
CA LEU A 17 7.92 1.17 -1.21
C LEU A 17 6.91 1.81 -2.17
N ILE A 18 7.31 2.14 -3.40
CA ILE A 18 6.39 2.60 -4.46
C ILE A 18 5.31 1.54 -4.72
N GLN A 19 5.70 0.27 -4.85
CA GLN A 19 4.75 -0.83 -5.03
C GLN A 19 3.78 -0.95 -3.84
N VAL A 20 4.29 -0.85 -2.60
CA VAL A 20 3.43 -0.89 -1.41
C VAL A 20 2.48 0.31 -1.38
N SER A 21 2.89 1.49 -1.83
CA SER A 21 2.02 2.67 -1.97
C SER A 21 0.83 2.38 -2.90
N ASP A 22 1.06 1.70 -4.03
CA ASP A 22 -0.03 1.29 -4.94
C ASP A 22 -0.96 0.25 -4.30
N ILE A 23 -0.40 -0.74 -3.60
CA ILE A 23 -1.18 -1.75 -2.85
C ILE A 23 -2.08 -1.07 -1.81
N LEU A 24 -1.56 -0.12 -1.05
CA LEU A 24 -2.35 0.65 -0.08
C LEU A 24 -3.47 1.44 -0.79
N ARG A 25 -3.28 1.87 -2.04
CA ARG A 25 -4.30 2.64 -2.78
C ARG A 25 -5.45 1.73 -3.13
N CYS A 26 -5.12 0.57 -3.67
CA CYS A 26 -6.08 -0.48 -3.98
C CYS A 26 -6.82 -0.97 -2.73
N ALA A 27 -6.12 -1.16 -1.61
CA ALA A 27 -6.74 -1.54 -0.34
C ALA A 27 -7.72 -0.48 0.18
N SER A 28 -7.37 0.80 0.05
CA SER A 28 -8.26 1.91 0.42
C SER A 28 -9.53 1.91 -0.45
N ALA A 29 -9.38 1.76 -1.76
CA ALA A 29 -10.52 1.70 -2.68
C ALA A 29 -11.45 0.52 -2.34
N ALA A 30 -10.88 -0.67 -2.14
CA ALA A 30 -11.64 -1.85 -1.76
C ALA A 30 -12.36 -1.69 -0.41
N ALA A 31 -11.71 -1.10 0.59
CA ALA A 31 -12.33 -0.83 1.89
C ALA A 31 -13.46 0.22 1.79
N TYR A 32 -13.27 1.23 0.95
CA TYR A 32 -14.29 2.25 0.69
C TYR A 32 -15.51 1.65 -0.02
N GLU A 33 -15.32 0.92 -1.12
CA GLU A 33 -16.39 0.24 -1.85
C GLU A 33 -17.11 -0.80 -0.98
N SER A 34 -16.36 -1.53 -0.15
CA SER A 34 -16.95 -2.48 0.81
C SER A 34 -17.79 -1.77 1.87
N GLY A 35 -17.41 -0.56 2.27
CA GLY A 35 -18.12 0.27 3.23
C GLY A 35 -19.37 0.95 2.67
N ASP A 36 -19.36 1.30 1.38
CA ASP A 36 -20.43 2.04 0.71
C ASP A 36 -21.78 1.32 0.75
N ALA A 37 -21.77 -0.01 0.60
CA ALA A 37 -22.96 -0.85 0.71
C ALA A 37 -23.39 -1.18 2.17
N LEU A 38 -22.63 -0.75 3.18
CA LEU A 38 -22.86 -1.04 4.59
C LEU A 38 -23.50 0.14 5.33
N ASN A 39 -24.08 -0.12 6.50
CA ASN A 39 -24.67 0.90 7.37
C ASN A 39 -24.29 0.70 8.85
N GLY A 40 -24.39 1.77 9.63
CA GLY A 40 -24.07 1.79 11.07
C GLY A 40 -22.63 1.36 11.36
N ALA A 41 -22.44 0.64 12.46
CA ALA A 41 -21.11 0.26 12.98
C ALA A 41 -20.22 -0.48 11.96
N LYS A 42 -20.80 -1.23 11.01
CA LYS A 42 -20.02 -1.94 9.98
C LYS A 42 -19.40 -0.97 8.95
N ARG A 43 -20.15 0.08 8.58
CA ARG A 43 -19.63 1.15 7.72
C ARG A 43 -18.58 1.97 8.46
N ASP A 44 -18.82 2.28 9.73
CA ASP A 44 -17.84 3.01 10.56
C ASP A 44 -16.52 2.23 10.68
N LEU A 45 -16.60 0.90 10.82
CA LEU A 45 -15.42 0.03 10.80
C LEU A 45 -14.70 0.06 9.44
N ALA A 46 -15.41 -0.05 8.32
CA ALA A 46 -14.82 0.00 6.99
C ALA A 46 -14.09 1.33 6.73
N PHE A 47 -14.69 2.46 7.13
CA PHE A 47 -14.06 3.77 7.03
C PHE A 47 -12.90 3.96 8.02
N SER A 48 -12.96 3.34 9.20
CA SER A 48 -11.81 3.30 10.10
C SER A 48 -10.62 2.58 9.45
N VAL A 49 -10.85 1.50 8.69
CA VAL A 49 -9.79 0.83 7.92
C VAL A 49 -9.21 1.75 6.85
N VAL A 50 -10.04 2.49 6.11
CA VAL A 50 -9.57 3.51 5.13
C VAL A 50 -8.66 4.53 5.82
N HIS A 51 -9.07 5.04 6.99
CA HIS A 51 -8.26 5.99 7.75
C HIS A 51 -6.90 5.40 8.19
N LEU A 52 -6.88 4.14 8.65
CA LEU A 52 -5.63 3.45 9.00
C LEU A 52 -4.70 3.28 7.80
N ILE A 53 -5.26 2.98 6.62
CA ILE A 53 -4.51 2.87 5.37
C ILE A 53 -3.90 4.23 4.99
N ASP A 54 -4.62 5.32 5.16
CA ASP A 54 -4.13 6.68 4.88
C ASP A 54 -2.96 7.08 5.80
N ILE A 55 -3.06 6.74 7.09
CA ILE A 55 -1.96 6.91 8.05
C ILE A 55 -0.73 6.08 7.62
N ALA A 56 -0.94 4.82 7.20
CA ALA A 56 0.14 3.97 6.75
C ALA A 56 0.83 4.53 5.50
N ARG A 57 0.05 5.05 4.53
CA ARG A 57 0.58 5.74 3.35
C ARG A 57 1.41 6.95 3.74
N THR A 58 0.89 7.83 4.59
CA THR A 58 1.63 9.02 5.05
C THR A 58 2.99 8.65 5.66
N ARG A 59 3.06 7.54 6.39
CA ARG A 59 4.31 7.04 6.97
C ARG A 59 5.27 6.51 5.89
N LEU A 60 4.73 5.82 4.89
CA LEU A 60 5.48 5.31 3.74
C LEU A 60 6.03 6.44 2.87
N ASP A 61 5.22 7.46 2.58
CA ASP A 61 5.62 8.61 1.77
C ASP A 61 6.83 9.31 2.41
N ARG A 62 6.83 9.49 3.74
CA ARG A 62 8.00 10.00 4.47
C ARG A 62 9.24 9.12 4.34
N SER A 63 9.07 7.80 4.32
CA SER A 63 10.19 6.88 4.08
C SER A 63 10.72 6.98 2.65
N LEU A 64 9.87 7.23 1.65
CA LEU A 64 10.30 7.49 0.29
C LEU A 64 11.05 8.82 0.18
N GLU A 65 10.56 9.88 0.83
CA GLU A 65 11.24 11.18 0.88
C GLU A 65 12.65 11.10 1.49
N ASP A 66 12.82 10.31 2.55
CA ASP A 66 14.11 10.07 3.21
C ASP A 66 15.12 9.37 2.30
N ILE A 67 14.64 8.40 1.49
CA ILE A 67 15.45 7.69 0.50
C ILE A 67 15.83 8.61 -0.67
N ALA A 68 14.88 9.40 -1.17
CA ALA A 68 15.13 10.32 -2.29
C ALA A 68 16.10 11.46 -1.96
N THR A 69 16.34 11.71 -0.66
CA THR A 69 17.24 12.77 -0.18
C THR A 69 18.68 12.27 0.07
N HIS A 70 18.92 10.95 0.02
CA HIS A 70 20.25 10.32 0.16
C HIS A 70 20.89 9.96 -1.19
#